data_AF-B9A7Z9-F1
#
_entry.id   AF-B9A7Z9-F1
#
_cell.length_a   1.000
_cell.length_b   1.000
_cell.length_c   1.000
_cell.angle_alpha   90.00
_cell.angle_beta   90.00
_cell.angle_gamma   90.00
#
_symmetry.space_group_name_H-M   'P 1'
#
loop_
_entity.id
_entity.type
_entity.pdbx_description
1 polymer ?
#
loop_
_entity_poly.entity_id
_entity_poly.type
_entity_poly.pdbx_seq_one_letter_code
_entity_poly.pdbx_strand_id
1 'polypeptide(L)'
;MKVNPYISSSMSAPLSGTENHVGNQADDESVTNLEQALLLLDSDPSCNADLKTLSDTVNNQRSALSLMSSRNAEVDIANSLQNAIDDYAYDLDALQGWTTGGVKMFSSALKAMFESLISGGVNGIEREDIFQLALLEVMINPDAYGLKSWVENASNKTEISHLLESLGSGSHGLHEPGYDTPEDLARRAGDLAESLIRSATIPKGSFLDRIVNSLELNTDSGRQKLQDQIKNNYHRGEGWLIYDKAPAGGTTAATSISPLLRMFLLSEVLERNPDITQGDLNLILKGSVSEIEGFLKKIFNITDTKNVLVNWLVNNTLWQIQDQGHNDTGGHGGQLDWTGAGLNIQDLVNLYSNFPPRVLSDEDIKEINRIGDSVKMIQQTLKYWIQIMRDERMAVARNI
;
A
#
# COMPACT_ATOMS: atom_id res chain seq x y z
N MET A 1 -45.43 -44.36 -76.33
CA MET A 1 -46.42 -43.33 -75.95
C MET A 1 -45.67 -42.00 -75.85
N LYS A 2 -46.01 -41.05 -76.74
CA LYS A 2 -45.70 -39.59 -76.82
C LYS A 2 -44.25 -39.11 -76.50
N VAL A 3 -43.37 -38.87 -77.50
CA VAL A 3 -43.16 -37.65 -78.35
C VAL A 3 -42.27 -36.56 -77.68
N ASN A 4 -40.96 -36.55 -78.02
CA ASN A 4 -40.08 -35.51 -78.64
C ASN A 4 -40.36 -33.98 -78.45
N PRO A 5 -39.42 -33.03 -78.75
CA PRO A 5 -37.95 -33.10 -79.04
C PRO A 5 -37.04 -31.89 -78.63
N TYR A 6 -35.71 -32.01 -78.93
CA TYR A 6 -34.70 -30.97 -79.28
C TYR A 6 -34.09 -30.08 -78.16
N ILE A 7 -32.83 -29.61 -78.15
CA ILE A 7 -31.52 -29.89 -78.78
C ILE A 7 -30.51 -28.96 -78.06
N SER A 8 -29.20 -29.27 -78.14
CA SER A 8 -28.06 -28.32 -78.09
C SER A 8 -27.21 -28.20 -76.81
N SER A 9 -25.97 -28.68 -76.96
CA SER A 9 -24.67 -28.05 -76.68
C SER A 9 -24.31 -27.52 -75.29
N SER A 10 -23.10 -27.94 -74.88
CA SER A 10 -22.12 -27.27 -74.02
C SER A 10 -22.56 -26.94 -72.60
N MET A 11 -22.05 -27.69 -71.63
CA MET A 11 -22.04 -27.29 -70.23
C MET A 11 -20.59 -27.18 -69.75
N SER A 12 -20.12 -25.95 -69.83
CA SER A 12 -19.00 -25.37 -69.12
C SER A 12 -19.22 -25.48 -67.61
N ALA A 13 -18.14 -25.68 -66.85
CA ALA A 13 -18.15 -25.48 -65.40
C ALA A 13 -18.34 -23.99 -65.06
N PRO A 14 -19.22 -23.63 -64.10
CA PRO A 14 -19.11 -22.36 -63.42
C PRO A 14 -18.38 -22.55 -62.08
N LEU A 15 -17.30 -21.80 -61.89
CA LEU A 15 -16.77 -21.46 -60.57
C LEU A 15 -17.86 -20.73 -59.78
N SER A 16 -18.30 -21.31 -58.65
CA SER A 16 -18.99 -20.55 -57.62
C SER A 16 -17.95 -20.05 -56.61
N GLY A 17 -17.56 -18.79 -56.75
CA GLY A 17 -16.85 -18.07 -55.70
C GLY A 17 -17.83 -17.73 -54.57
N THR A 18 -17.50 -18.19 -53.36
CA THR A 18 -17.96 -17.57 -52.12
C THR A 18 -16.78 -16.80 -51.55
N GLU A 19 -16.72 -15.50 -51.85
CA GLU A 19 -15.90 -14.55 -51.09
C GLU A 19 -16.59 -14.34 -49.73
N ASN A 20 -15.97 -14.84 -48.66
CA ASN A 20 -16.33 -14.45 -47.31
C ASN A 20 -15.78 -13.03 -47.09
N HIS A 21 -16.68 -12.05 -46.98
CA HIS A 21 -16.39 -10.71 -46.49
C HIS A 21 -15.90 -10.79 -45.03
N VAL A 22 -14.59 -10.68 -44.83
CA VAL A 22 -13.94 -10.45 -43.51
C VAL A 22 -13.44 -9.00 -43.39
N GLY A 23 -13.86 -8.12 -44.31
CA GLY A 23 -13.57 -6.68 -44.25
C GLY A 23 -14.63 -5.94 -43.41
N ASN A 24 -14.16 -5.15 -42.44
CA ASN A 24 -14.86 -4.11 -41.66
C ASN A 24 -15.30 -4.44 -40.22
N GLN A 25 -15.27 -5.68 -39.74
CA GLN A 25 -15.64 -5.95 -38.32
C GLN A 25 -14.62 -5.39 -37.33
N ALA A 26 -13.32 -5.44 -37.66
CA ALA A 26 -12.26 -4.96 -36.78
C ALA A 26 -12.24 -3.43 -36.62
N ASP A 27 -12.66 -2.68 -37.65
CA ASP A 27 -12.72 -1.22 -37.60
C ASP A 27 -13.94 -0.73 -36.79
N ASP A 28 -15.08 -1.39 -36.96
CA ASP A 28 -16.34 -1.08 -36.27
C ASP A 28 -16.25 -1.32 -34.75
N GLU A 29 -15.65 -2.44 -34.34
CA GLU A 29 -15.36 -2.74 -32.94
C GLU A 29 -14.38 -1.70 -32.35
N SER A 30 -13.45 -1.21 -33.17
CA SER A 30 -12.45 -0.23 -32.74
C SER A 30 -13.01 1.17 -32.52
N VAL A 31 -13.97 1.61 -33.35
CA VAL A 31 -14.68 2.88 -33.17
C VAL A 31 -15.62 2.79 -31.97
N THR A 32 -16.28 1.65 -31.80
CA THR A 32 -17.17 1.39 -30.64
C THR A 32 -16.41 1.46 -29.32
N ASN A 33 -15.20 0.90 -29.23
CA ASN A 33 -14.37 0.97 -28.02
C ASN A 33 -13.96 2.42 -27.68
N LEU A 34 -13.69 3.26 -28.67
CA LEU A 34 -13.38 4.68 -28.46
C LEU A 34 -14.60 5.48 -28.01
N GLU A 35 -15.80 5.15 -28.51
CA GLU A 35 -17.06 5.76 -28.04
C GLU A 35 -17.37 5.38 -26.60
N GLN A 36 -17.17 4.13 -26.20
CA GLN A 36 -17.31 3.70 -24.81
C GLN A 36 -16.33 4.44 -23.89
N ALA A 37 -15.08 4.62 -24.33
CA ALA A 37 -14.09 5.39 -23.58
C ALA A 37 -14.51 6.87 -23.41
N LEU A 38 -15.11 7.50 -24.43
CA LEU A 38 -15.65 8.86 -24.30
C LEU A 38 -16.82 8.94 -23.32
N LEU A 39 -17.75 7.98 -23.37
CA LEU A 39 -18.90 7.91 -22.46
C LEU A 39 -18.47 7.77 -20.99
N LEU A 40 -17.43 6.99 -20.72
CA LEU A 40 -16.85 6.87 -19.37
C LEU A 40 -16.36 8.23 -18.85
N LEU A 41 -15.91 9.11 -19.74
CA LEU A 41 -15.39 10.43 -19.39
C LEU A 41 -16.45 11.54 -19.41
N ASP A 42 -17.71 11.29 -19.73
CA ASP A 42 -18.70 12.37 -19.97
C ASP A 42 -19.19 13.10 -18.71
N SER A 43 -18.84 12.63 -17.51
CA SER A 43 -19.06 13.38 -16.27
C SER A 43 -18.32 14.71 -16.27
N ASP A 44 -19.00 15.80 -15.89
CA ASP A 44 -18.38 17.13 -15.75
C ASP A 44 -17.55 17.20 -14.46
N PRO A 45 -16.21 17.33 -14.55
CA PRO A 45 -15.37 17.49 -13.37
C PRO A 45 -15.60 18.89 -12.78
N SER A 46 -16.51 18.97 -11.82
CA SER A 46 -16.69 20.16 -10.99
C SER A 46 -15.43 20.35 -10.12
N CYS A 47 -14.89 21.59 -10.05
CA CYS A 47 -13.79 21.96 -9.13
C CYS A 47 -14.17 21.80 -7.64
N ASN A 48 -15.46 21.61 -7.33
CA ASN A 48 -15.99 21.41 -5.98
C ASN A 48 -16.51 19.97 -5.79
N ALA A 49 -16.04 19.02 -6.61
CA ALA A 49 -16.39 17.62 -6.47
C ALA A 49 -15.99 17.14 -5.07
N ASP A 50 -16.94 16.51 -4.35
CA ASP A 50 -16.56 15.79 -3.15
C ASP A 50 -15.55 14.68 -3.50
N LEU A 51 -14.79 14.25 -2.50
CA LEU A 51 -13.69 13.29 -2.67
C LEU A 51 -14.12 12.00 -3.41
N LYS A 52 -15.38 11.60 -3.24
CA LYS A 52 -15.99 10.47 -3.93
C LYS A 52 -16.13 10.73 -5.43
N THR A 53 -16.71 11.86 -5.80
CA THR A 53 -16.88 12.26 -7.21
C THR A 53 -15.54 12.34 -7.93
N LEU A 54 -14.51 12.82 -7.23
CA LEU A 54 -13.16 12.88 -7.78
C LEU A 54 -12.55 11.49 -7.96
N SER A 55 -12.70 10.60 -6.97
CA SER A 55 -12.27 9.19 -7.07
C SER A 55 -12.97 8.46 -8.23
N ASP A 56 -14.28 8.62 -8.38
CA ASP A 56 -15.05 8.03 -9.48
C ASP A 56 -14.56 8.53 -10.85
N THR A 57 -14.24 9.82 -10.96
CA THR A 57 -13.69 10.43 -12.18
C THR A 57 -12.34 9.82 -12.55
N VAL A 58 -11.43 9.65 -11.58
CA VAL A 58 -10.12 9.04 -11.82
C VAL A 58 -10.25 7.57 -12.23
N ASN A 59 -11.17 6.82 -11.62
CA ASN A 59 -11.45 5.43 -12.00
C ASN A 59 -12.01 5.30 -13.42
N ASN A 60 -12.85 6.25 -13.84
CA ASN A 60 -13.33 6.32 -15.21
C ASN A 60 -12.19 6.61 -16.21
N GLN A 61 -11.26 7.50 -15.86
CA GLN A 61 -10.08 7.78 -16.68
C GLN A 61 -9.18 6.56 -16.84
N ARG A 62 -8.91 5.84 -15.74
CA ARG A 62 -8.18 4.56 -15.75
C ARG A 62 -8.87 3.53 -16.65
N SER A 63 -10.19 3.41 -16.53
CA SER A 63 -10.97 2.45 -17.33
C SER A 63 -10.91 2.81 -18.83
N ALA A 64 -11.10 4.08 -19.18
CA ALA A 64 -11.00 4.57 -20.56
C ALA A 64 -9.62 4.28 -21.17
N LEU A 65 -8.54 4.52 -20.43
CA LEU A 65 -7.17 4.21 -20.87
C LEU A 65 -6.93 2.72 -21.08
N SER A 66 -7.46 1.86 -20.21
CA SER A 66 -7.31 0.41 -20.34
C SER A 66 -7.93 -0.14 -21.64
N LEU A 67 -9.05 0.46 -22.08
CA LEU A 67 -9.69 0.13 -23.36
C LEU A 67 -8.83 0.56 -24.56
N MET A 68 -7.93 1.54 -24.37
CA MET A 68 -7.06 2.11 -25.42
C MET A 68 -5.68 1.46 -25.49
N SER A 69 -5.09 1.06 -24.36
CA SER A 69 -3.69 0.58 -24.22
C SER A 69 -3.36 -0.71 -25.00
N SER A 70 -4.34 -1.33 -25.65
CA SER A 70 -4.15 -2.52 -26.49
C SER A 70 -3.42 -2.28 -27.83
N ARG A 71 -2.96 -1.05 -28.16
CA ARG A 71 -2.48 -0.71 -29.52
C ARG A 71 -1.14 0.07 -29.55
N ASN A 72 -0.21 -0.41 -30.38
CA ASN A 72 1.25 -0.26 -30.25
C ASN A 72 1.90 1.11 -30.56
N ALA A 73 1.22 2.10 -31.13
CA ALA A 73 1.87 3.37 -31.53
C ALA A 73 1.70 4.53 -30.53
N GLU A 74 0.86 4.35 -29.52
CA GLU A 74 0.38 5.41 -28.60
C GLU A 74 0.67 5.07 -27.13
N VAL A 75 1.40 3.97 -26.93
CA VAL A 75 1.63 3.31 -25.66
C VAL A 75 2.41 4.20 -24.69
N ASP A 76 3.38 4.98 -25.14
CA ASP A 76 4.20 5.80 -24.23
C ASP A 76 3.43 7.00 -23.64
N ILE A 77 2.57 7.64 -24.44
CA ILE A 77 1.69 8.73 -23.97
C ILE A 77 0.60 8.15 -23.07
N ALA A 78 0.00 7.03 -23.47
CA ALA A 78 -0.99 6.31 -22.67
C ALA A 78 -0.39 5.86 -21.32
N ASN A 79 0.84 5.36 -21.31
CA ASN A 79 1.55 4.95 -20.08
C ASN A 79 1.86 6.15 -19.18
N SER A 80 2.31 7.27 -19.74
CA SER A 80 2.57 8.49 -18.95
C SER A 80 1.29 9.04 -18.31
N LEU A 81 0.18 9.06 -19.07
CA LEU A 81 -1.13 9.46 -18.55
C LEU A 81 -1.68 8.46 -17.53
N GLN A 82 -1.50 7.16 -17.77
CA GLN A 82 -1.89 6.10 -16.84
C GLN A 82 -1.16 6.23 -15.51
N ASN A 83 0.15 6.46 -15.54
CA ASN A 83 0.94 6.67 -14.32
C ASN A 83 0.45 7.90 -13.55
N ALA A 84 0.22 9.03 -14.22
CA ALA A 84 -0.30 10.23 -13.56
C ALA A 84 -1.69 10.01 -12.94
N ILE A 85 -2.57 9.25 -13.62
CA ILE A 85 -3.89 8.85 -13.10
C ILE A 85 -3.76 7.95 -11.89
N ASP A 86 -2.83 7.01 -11.93
CA ASP A 86 -2.60 6.07 -10.84
C ASP A 86 -2.05 6.78 -9.61
N ASP A 87 -1.15 7.75 -9.80
CA ASP A 87 -0.61 8.60 -8.74
C ASP A 87 -1.73 9.44 -8.08
N TYR A 88 -2.59 10.09 -8.87
CA TYR A 88 -3.70 10.87 -8.29
C TYR A 88 -4.78 9.98 -7.65
N ALA A 89 -5.07 8.80 -8.22
CA ALA A 89 -5.95 7.83 -7.58
C ALA A 89 -5.43 7.42 -6.21
N TYR A 90 -4.12 7.21 -6.12
CA TYR A 90 -3.43 6.83 -4.91
C TYR A 90 -3.50 7.94 -3.86
N ASP A 91 -3.26 9.20 -4.24
CA ASP A 91 -3.35 10.35 -3.35
C ASP A 91 -4.78 10.58 -2.83
N LEU A 92 -5.79 10.40 -3.68
CA LEU A 92 -7.20 10.52 -3.30
C LEU A 92 -7.66 9.39 -2.39
N ASP A 93 -7.24 8.16 -2.67
CA ASP A 93 -7.50 7.00 -1.81
C ASP A 93 -6.83 7.20 -0.44
N ALA A 94 -5.62 7.77 -0.42
CA ALA A 94 -4.94 8.14 0.82
C ALA A 94 -5.76 9.15 1.63
N LEU A 95 -6.13 10.28 1.04
CA LEU A 95 -6.95 11.33 1.67
C LEU A 95 -8.33 10.82 2.12
N GLN A 96 -8.96 9.95 1.33
CA GLN A 96 -10.25 9.35 1.66
C GLN A 96 -10.13 8.39 2.82
N GLY A 97 -9.05 7.62 2.85
CA GLY A 97 -8.75 6.76 3.98
C GLY A 97 -8.64 7.56 5.27
N TRP A 98 -7.97 8.72 5.24
CA TRP A 98 -7.75 9.53 6.44
C TRP A 98 -9.04 9.98 7.12
N THR A 99 -10.09 10.23 6.35
CA THR A 99 -11.37 10.74 6.85
C THR A 99 -12.39 9.67 7.22
N THR A 100 -12.23 8.47 6.65
CA THR A 100 -13.20 7.38 6.86
C THR A 100 -12.92 6.60 8.14
N GLY A 101 -11.66 6.54 8.57
CA GLY A 101 -11.24 5.64 9.66
C GLY A 101 -11.17 4.18 9.20
N GLY A 102 -11.11 3.27 10.19
CA GLY A 102 -10.99 1.84 10.02
C GLY A 102 -9.82 1.41 9.14
N VAL A 103 -10.02 0.32 8.41
CA VAL A 103 -8.99 -0.29 7.54
C VAL A 103 -8.45 0.69 6.50
N LYS A 104 -9.28 1.61 5.99
CA LYS A 104 -8.84 2.56 4.98
C LYS A 104 -7.84 3.56 5.55
N MET A 105 -8.12 4.15 6.71
CA MET A 105 -7.17 5.02 7.40
C MET A 105 -5.88 4.27 7.71
N PHE A 106 -6.02 3.03 8.22
CA PHE A 106 -4.88 2.17 8.53
C PHE A 106 -4.00 1.96 7.30
N SER A 107 -4.58 1.52 6.18
CA SER A 107 -3.87 1.30 4.91
C SER A 107 -3.18 2.56 4.40
N SER A 108 -3.87 3.71 4.45
CA SER A 108 -3.28 4.99 4.03
C SER A 108 -2.10 5.42 4.90
N ALA A 109 -2.13 5.12 6.19
CA ALA A 109 -1.00 5.36 7.08
C ALA A 109 0.20 4.45 6.76
N LEU A 110 -0.03 3.16 6.49
CA LEU A 110 1.04 2.23 6.07
C LEU A 110 1.74 2.72 4.79
N LYS A 111 0.96 3.13 3.80
CA LYS A 111 1.43 3.71 2.54
C LYS A 111 2.29 4.95 2.78
N ALA A 112 1.84 5.87 3.63
CA ALA A 112 2.59 7.08 3.95
C ALA A 112 3.94 6.78 4.65
N MET A 113 3.98 5.78 5.53
CA MET A 113 5.23 5.34 6.17
C MET A 113 6.19 4.71 5.16
N PHE A 114 5.69 3.86 4.26
CA PHE A 114 6.48 3.19 3.23
C PHE A 114 7.29 4.16 2.38
N GLU A 115 6.66 5.21 1.85
CA GLU A 115 7.36 6.19 1.00
C GLU A 115 8.52 6.87 1.73
N SER A 116 8.37 7.12 3.04
CA SER A 116 9.43 7.69 3.86
C SER A 116 10.59 6.71 4.03
N LEU A 117 10.29 5.44 4.34
CA LEU A 117 11.28 4.40 4.61
C LEU A 117 12.13 4.05 3.37
N ILE A 118 11.56 4.10 2.16
CA ILE A 118 12.32 3.76 0.94
C ILE A 118 13.16 4.94 0.41
N SER A 119 12.91 6.17 0.84
CA SER A 119 13.54 7.38 0.29
C SER A 119 15.06 7.45 0.51
N GLY A 120 15.57 6.84 1.59
CA GLY A 120 17.00 6.75 1.92
C GLY A 120 17.68 5.44 1.46
N GLY A 121 16.93 4.54 0.83
CA GLY A 121 17.36 3.16 0.54
C GLY A 121 17.12 2.20 1.71
N VAL A 122 16.89 0.92 1.39
CA VAL A 122 16.46 -0.10 2.36
C VAL A 122 17.66 -0.85 2.96
N ASN A 123 18.16 -0.34 4.09
CA ASN A 123 19.29 -0.89 4.85
C ASN A 123 18.93 -0.98 6.33
N GLY A 124 19.78 -1.60 7.16
CA GLY A 124 19.66 -1.54 8.62
C GLY A 124 18.27 -1.89 9.16
N ILE A 125 17.85 -1.15 10.19
CA ILE A 125 16.58 -1.34 10.90
C ILE A 125 15.36 -1.11 9.99
N GLU A 126 15.50 -0.31 8.93
CA GLU A 126 14.42 -0.06 7.97
C GLU A 126 13.96 -1.34 7.26
N ARG A 127 14.80 -2.38 7.19
CA ARG A 127 14.37 -3.69 6.68
C ARG A 127 13.29 -4.33 7.56
N GLU A 128 13.44 -4.21 8.86
CA GLU A 128 12.50 -4.75 9.83
C GLU A 128 11.21 -3.92 9.83
N ASP A 129 11.31 -2.58 9.77
CA ASP A 129 10.16 -1.69 9.65
C ASP A 129 9.36 -1.97 8.37
N ILE A 130 10.01 -2.10 7.22
CA ILE A 130 9.32 -2.43 5.97
C ILE A 130 8.73 -3.86 6.01
N PHE A 131 9.37 -4.79 6.73
CA PHE A 131 8.80 -6.13 6.93
C PHE A 131 7.54 -6.06 7.79
N GLN A 132 7.49 -5.23 8.84
CA GLN A 132 6.26 -4.98 9.57
C GLN A 132 5.14 -4.44 8.66
N LEU A 133 5.47 -3.53 7.72
CA LEU A 133 4.48 -3.05 6.75
C LEU A 133 3.90 -4.19 5.92
N ALA A 134 4.72 -5.16 5.51
CA ALA A 134 4.22 -6.35 4.79
C ALA A 134 3.22 -7.14 5.64
N LEU A 135 3.56 -7.42 6.90
CA LEU A 135 2.70 -8.18 7.82
C LEU A 135 1.38 -7.43 8.11
N LEU A 136 1.46 -6.12 8.33
CA LEU A 136 0.29 -5.28 8.55
C LEU A 136 -0.61 -5.21 7.31
N GLU A 137 -0.05 -5.05 6.11
CA GLU A 137 -0.79 -5.02 4.85
C GLU A 137 -1.52 -6.34 4.59
N VAL A 138 -0.88 -7.48 4.78
CA VAL A 138 -1.55 -8.78 4.56
C VAL A 138 -2.64 -9.06 5.60
N MET A 139 -2.51 -8.54 6.82
CA MET A 139 -3.53 -8.67 7.86
C MET A 139 -4.80 -7.88 7.50
N ILE A 140 -4.67 -6.70 6.89
CA ILE A 140 -5.83 -5.85 6.55
C ILE A 140 -6.44 -6.18 5.18
N ASN A 141 -5.64 -6.66 4.23
CA ASN A 141 -6.07 -6.93 2.85
C ASN A 141 -5.78 -8.38 2.39
N PRO A 142 -6.07 -9.43 3.20
CA PRO A 142 -5.65 -10.79 2.86
C PRO A 142 -6.29 -11.31 1.56
N ASP A 143 -7.54 -10.93 1.28
CA ASP A 143 -8.28 -11.35 0.09
C ASP A 143 -7.64 -10.81 -1.20
N ALA A 144 -7.05 -9.61 -1.17
CA ALA A 144 -6.39 -9.00 -2.32
C ALA A 144 -5.16 -9.80 -2.81
N TYR A 145 -4.62 -10.65 -1.94
CA TYR A 145 -3.41 -11.44 -2.18
C TYR A 145 -3.65 -12.94 -2.14
N GLY A 146 -4.90 -13.39 -2.03
CA GLY A 146 -5.23 -14.81 -1.86
C GLY A 146 -4.74 -15.42 -0.53
N LEU A 147 -4.50 -14.59 0.49
CA LEU A 147 -3.88 -14.96 1.76
C LEU A 147 -4.88 -15.17 2.91
N LYS A 148 -6.20 -15.20 2.66
CA LYS A 148 -7.21 -15.35 3.73
C LYS A 148 -6.95 -16.54 4.65
N SER A 149 -6.82 -17.73 4.09
CA SER A 149 -6.54 -18.94 4.87
C SER A 149 -5.14 -18.93 5.48
N TRP A 150 -4.19 -18.23 4.87
CA TRP A 150 -2.84 -18.07 5.40
C TRP A 150 -2.84 -17.18 6.65
N VAL A 151 -3.54 -16.05 6.62
CA VAL A 151 -3.71 -15.16 7.78
C VAL A 151 -4.56 -15.81 8.86
N GLU A 152 -5.55 -16.63 8.52
CA GLU A 152 -6.39 -17.35 9.49
C GLU A 152 -5.67 -18.50 10.18
N ASN A 153 -4.56 -19.00 9.61
CA ASN A 153 -3.77 -20.08 10.17
C ASN A 153 -3.16 -19.69 11.53
N ALA A 154 -3.38 -20.53 12.54
CA ALA A 154 -2.94 -20.27 13.91
C ALA A 154 -1.41 -20.07 14.02
N SER A 155 -0.62 -20.86 13.29
CA SER A 155 0.85 -20.74 13.31
C SER A 155 1.29 -19.39 12.75
N ASN A 156 0.75 -18.99 11.59
CA ASN A 156 1.10 -17.71 10.98
C ASN A 156 0.68 -16.54 11.88
N LYS A 157 -0.51 -16.60 12.51
CA LYS A 157 -0.95 -15.61 13.49
C LYS A 157 0.02 -15.49 14.67
N THR A 158 0.48 -16.61 15.19
CA THR A 158 1.48 -16.62 16.28
C THR A 158 2.78 -15.98 15.83
N GLU A 159 3.30 -16.30 14.64
CA GLU A 159 4.52 -15.65 14.16
C GLU A 159 4.32 -14.15 13.91
N ILE A 160 3.21 -13.73 13.28
CA ILE A 160 2.88 -12.31 13.06
C ILE A 160 2.83 -11.56 14.39
N SER A 161 2.16 -12.15 15.38
CA SER A 161 2.01 -11.59 16.74
C SER A 161 3.36 -11.26 17.38
N HIS A 162 4.27 -12.23 17.44
CA HIS A 162 5.57 -12.04 18.10
C HIS A 162 6.52 -11.17 17.27
N LEU A 163 6.55 -11.36 15.93
CA LEU A 163 7.46 -10.58 15.09
C LEU A 163 7.06 -9.11 14.99
N LEU A 164 5.75 -8.80 15.00
CA LEU A 164 5.28 -7.40 15.06
C LEU A 164 5.60 -6.74 16.40
N GLU A 165 5.62 -7.50 17.49
CA GLU A 165 6.00 -6.99 18.81
C GLU A 165 7.50 -6.72 18.90
N SER A 166 8.33 -7.65 18.43
CA SER A 166 9.77 -7.68 18.73
C SER A 166 10.68 -7.08 17.67
N LEU A 167 10.20 -6.77 16.47
CA LEU A 167 11.07 -6.28 15.37
C LEU A 167 10.86 -4.80 15.08
N GLY A 168 11.87 -4.18 14.48
CA GLY A 168 11.77 -2.81 13.98
C GLY A 168 12.15 -1.73 14.98
N SER A 169 12.19 -0.50 14.47
CA SER A 169 12.74 0.65 15.18
C SER A 169 12.10 0.81 16.56
N GLY A 170 12.92 0.86 17.59
CA GLY A 170 12.46 1.08 18.96
C GLY A 170 11.63 -0.04 19.60
N SER A 171 11.39 -1.17 18.92
CA SER A 171 10.47 -2.24 19.37
C SER A 171 11.17 -3.54 19.76
N HIS A 172 12.51 -3.58 19.78
CA HIS A 172 13.22 -4.80 20.12
C HIS A 172 12.90 -5.23 21.54
N GLY A 173 12.47 -6.48 21.65
CA GLY A 173 12.22 -7.18 22.89
C GLY A 173 12.42 -8.68 22.69
N LEU A 174 13.04 -9.35 23.64
CA LEU A 174 13.11 -10.82 23.63
C LEU A 174 12.07 -11.34 24.62
N HIS A 175 11.41 -12.45 24.28
CA HIS A 175 10.25 -12.93 25.04
C HIS A 175 10.43 -14.39 25.47
N GLU A 176 9.37 -15.18 25.43
CA GLU A 176 9.36 -16.56 25.91
C GLU A 176 10.15 -17.53 25.01
N PRO A 177 10.39 -18.79 25.45
CA PRO A 177 11.25 -19.73 24.73
C PRO A 177 10.87 -19.90 23.26
N GLY A 178 11.87 -19.72 22.39
CA GLY A 178 11.70 -19.74 20.95
C GLY A 178 11.46 -18.35 20.35
N TYR A 179 11.33 -17.30 21.16
CA TYR A 179 11.38 -15.87 20.79
C TYR A 179 12.37 -15.10 21.69
N ASP A 180 13.25 -15.85 22.36
CA ASP A 180 14.18 -15.38 23.38
C ASP A 180 15.60 -15.16 22.85
N THR A 181 15.83 -15.34 21.54
CA THR A 181 17.11 -15.08 20.88
C THR A 181 16.96 -14.36 19.54
N PRO A 182 17.92 -13.48 19.16
CA PRO A 182 17.96 -12.89 17.82
C PRO A 182 18.00 -13.92 16.70
N GLU A 183 18.69 -15.06 16.91
CA GLU A 183 18.75 -16.15 15.95
C GLU A 183 17.37 -16.77 15.66
N ASP A 184 16.55 -16.95 16.71
CA ASP A 184 15.20 -17.49 16.54
C ASP A 184 14.27 -16.49 15.86
N LEU A 185 14.31 -15.22 16.26
CA LEU A 185 13.54 -14.16 15.60
C LEU A 185 13.91 -14.03 14.12
N ALA A 186 15.20 -14.05 13.81
CA ALA A 186 15.68 -14.01 12.43
C ALA A 186 15.13 -15.19 11.63
N ARG A 187 15.36 -16.43 12.11
CA ARG A 187 14.88 -17.64 11.42
C ARG A 187 13.37 -17.59 11.18
N ARG A 188 12.58 -17.22 12.18
CA ARG A 188 11.11 -17.13 12.08
C ARG A 188 10.65 -16.06 11.11
N ALA A 189 11.30 -14.88 11.09
CA ALA A 189 11.02 -13.85 10.11
C ALA A 189 11.31 -14.35 8.69
N GLY A 190 12.43 -15.06 8.48
CA GLY A 190 12.76 -15.70 7.22
C GLY A 190 11.74 -16.76 6.78
N ASP A 191 11.38 -17.66 7.68
CA ASP A 191 10.40 -18.73 7.45
C ASP A 191 9.01 -18.16 7.13
N LEU A 192 8.56 -17.15 7.88
CA LEU A 192 7.28 -16.48 7.66
C LEU A 192 7.27 -15.71 6.34
N ALA A 193 8.35 -14.99 6.01
CA ALA A 193 8.49 -14.30 4.73
C ALA A 193 8.45 -15.29 3.56
N GLU A 194 9.15 -16.43 3.65
CA GLU A 194 9.08 -17.47 2.62
C GLU A 194 7.68 -18.06 2.49
N SER A 195 7.04 -18.37 3.61
CA SER A 195 5.66 -18.90 3.65
C SER A 195 4.66 -17.94 3.01
N LEU A 196 4.78 -16.63 3.31
CA LEU A 196 3.97 -15.57 2.71
C LEU A 196 4.15 -15.57 1.19
N ILE A 197 5.39 -15.49 0.71
CA ILE A 197 5.69 -15.40 -0.72
C ILE A 197 5.19 -16.63 -1.48
N ARG A 198 5.37 -17.84 -0.93
CA ARG A 198 4.90 -19.09 -1.55
C ARG A 198 3.38 -19.20 -1.61
N SER A 199 2.67 -18.57 -0.68
CA SER A 199 1.21 -18.67 -0.54
C SER A 199 0.47 -17.55 -1.25
N ALA A 200 1.12 -16.40 -1.46
CA ALA A 200 0.50 -15.20 -1.98
C ALA A 200 0.36 -15.22 -3.52
N THR A 201 -0.75 -14.68 -4.01
CA THR A 201 -0.90 -14.21 -5.39
C THR A 201 -0.79 -12.69 -5.36
N ILE A 202 0.39 -12.15 -5.63
CA ILE A 202 0.67 -10.72 -5.47
C ILE A 202 0.48 -10.00 -6.83
N PRO A 203 -0.55 -9.14 -6.99
CA PRO A 203 -0.72 -8.39 -8.23
C PRO A 203 0.44 -7.40 -8.42
N LYS A 204 0.98 -7.33 -9.64
CA LYS A 204 2.04 -6.37 -10.00
C LYS A 204 1.58 -4.94 -9.73
N GLY A 205 2.43 -4.13 -9.11
CA GLY A 205 2.15 -2.74 -8.74
C GLY A 205 1.29 -2.56 -7.49
N SER A 206 0.79 -3.64 -6.89
CA SER A 206 0.10 -3.57 -5.59
C SER A 206 1.04 -3.07 -4.49
N PHE A 207 0.47 -2.62 -3.37
CA PHE A 207 1.28 -2.14 -2.25
C PHE A 207 2.20 -3.24 -1.68
N LEU A 208 1.70 -4.46 -1.55
CA LEU A 208 2.51 -5.61 -1.15
C LEU A 208 3.60 -5.95 -2.18
N ASP A 209 3.35 -5.83 -3.49
CA ASP A 209 4.38 -6.00 -4.53
C ASP A 209 5.52 -5.00 -4.35
N ARG A 210 5.20 -3.72 -4.07
CA ARG A 210 6.21 -2.68 -3.81
C ARG A 210 7.06 -3.00 -2.59
N ILE A 211 6.44 -3.49 -1.50
CA ILE A 211 7.14 -3.90 -0.28
C ILE A 211 8.03 -5.12 -0.53
N VAL A 212 7.50 -6.15 -1.19
CA VAL A 212 8.25 -7.39 -1.50
C VAL A 212 9.46 -7.08 -2.38
N ASN A 213 9.31 -6.21 -3.37
CA ASN A 213 10.39 -5.82 -4.26
C ASN A 213 11.44 -4.94 -3.55
N SER A 214 11.03 -4.03 -2.65
CA SER A 214 12.00 -3.18 -1.93
C SER A 214 12.87 -3.96 -0.96
N LEU A 215 12.34 -5.05 -0.38
CA LEU A 215 13.08 -5.97 0.49
C LEU A 215 13.73 -7.14 -0.26
N GLU A 216 13.39 -7.34 -1.54
CA GLU A 216 13.77 -8.51 -2.34
C GLU A 216 13.28 -9.85 -1.74
N LEU A 217 12.14 -9.87 -1.01
CA LEU A 217 11.66 -11.06 -0.28
C LEU A 217 11.33 -12.26 -1.18
N ASN A 218 11.04 -12.01 -2.45
CA ASN A 218 10.87 -13.04 -3.48
C ASN A 218 12.18 -13.79 -3.83
N THR A 219 13.32 -13.36 -3.30
CA THR A 219 14.62 -14.01 -3.47
C THR A 219 15.16 -14.52 -2.15
N ASP A 220 15.94 -15.61 -2.18
CA ASP A 220 16.62 -16.14 -1.00
C ASP A 220 17.59 -15.10 -0.42
N SER A 221 18.25 -14.32 -1.28
CA SER A 221 19.17 -13.24 -0.91
C SER A 221 18.47 -12.15 -0.10
N GLY A 222 17.30 -11.67 -0.53
CA GLY A 222 16.55 -10.65 0.19
C GLY A 222 16.06 -11.13 1.56
N ARG A 223 15.55 -12.37 1.63
CA ARG A 223 15.18 -13.00 2.91
C ARG A 223 16.39 -13.19 3.82
N GLN A 224 17.56 -13.55 3.28
CA GLN A 224 18.79 -13.66 4.06
C GLN A 224 19.24 -12.30 4.59
N LYS A 225 19.13 -11.22 3.81
CA LYS A 225 19.44 -9.85 4.28
C LYS A 225 18.57 -9.43 5.46
N LEU A 226 17.28 -9.77 5.46
CA LEU A 226 16.39 -9.53 6.61
C LEU A 226 16.83 -10.34 7.84
N GLN A 227 17.10 -11.63 7.66
CA GLN A 227 17.57 -12.50 8.74
C GLN A 227 18.90 -12.03 9.33
N ASP A 228 19.86 -11.68 8.47
CA ASP A 228 21.18 -11.20 8.87
C ASP A 228 21.08 -9.86 9.60
N GLN A 229 20.16 -8.98 9.18
CA GLN A 229 19.90 -7.74 9.89
C GLN A 229 19.44 -8.02 11.32
N ILE A 230 18.38 -8.81 11.49
CA ILE A 230 17.82 -9.15 12.81
C ILE A 230 18.91 -9.82 13.64
N LYS A 231 19.50 -10.90 13.15
CA LYS A 231 20.49 -11.70 13.89
C LYS A 231 21.71 -10.89 14.32
N ASN A 232 22.30 -10.11 13.42
CA ASN A 232 23.61 -9.50 13.67
C ASN A 232 23.51 -8.11 14.30
N ASN A 233 22.35 -7.42 14.19
CA ASN A 233 22.18 -6.04 14.63
C ASN A 233 21.11 -5.86 15.71
N TYR A 234 20.49 -6.93 16.23
CA TYR A 234 19.41 -6.85 17.22
C TYR A 234 19.73 -5.99 18.44
N HIS A 235 20.97 -6.02 18.93
CA HIS A 235 21.38 -5.26 20.11
C HIS A 235 21.96 -3.88 19.78
N ARG A 236 21.72 -3.35 18.58
CA ARG A 236 22.06 -1.97 18.24
C ARG A 236 20.93 -1.04 18.67
N GLY A 237 21.28 0.13 19.18
CA GLY A 237 20.31 1.04 19.80
C GLY A 237 19.15 1.53 18.93
N GLU A 238 19.25 1.43 17.59
CA GLU A 238 18.15 1.73 16.65
C GLU A 238 16.88 0.91 16.93
N GLY A 239 17.03 -0.32 17.45
CA GLY A 239 15.92 -1.17 17.86
C GLY A 239 15.33 -0.87 19.23
N TRP A 240 15.92 0.02 20.04
CA TRP A 240 15.60 0.13 21.47
C TRP A 240 15.14 1.54 21.85
N LEU A 241 13.86 1.67 22.22
CA LEU A 241 13.28 2.93 22.76
C LEU A 241 13.74 3.22 24.18
N ILE A 242 13.80 2.18 25.02
CA ILE A 242 14.25 2.28 26.41
C ILE A 242 15.77 2.04 26.42
N TYR A 243 16.52 3.07 26.79
CA TYR A 243 17.98 3.08 26.65
C TYR A 243 18.63 3.86 27.80
N ASP A 244 18.75 3.21 28.96
CA ASP A 244 19.20 3.82 30.22
C ASP A 244 20.69 3.58 30.51
N LYS A 245 21.42 2.94 29.58
CA LYS A 245 22.87 2.72 29.72
C LYS A 245 23.69 3.63 28.80
N ALA A 246 24.94 3.86 29.17
CA ALA A 246 25.93 4.44 28.27
C ALA A 246 26.01 3.60 26.98
N PRO A 247 26.17 4.21 25.80
CA PRO A 247 26.16 3.56 24.48
C PRO A 247 26.72 2.13 24.48
N ALA A 248 25.86 1.12 24.56
CA ALA A 248 26.26 -0.27 24.40
C ALA A 248 26.83 -0.41 22.99
N GLY A 249 28.11 -0.80 22.89
CA GLY A 249 28.80 -0.92 21.60
C GLY A 249 28.97 0.41 20.84
N GLY A 250 28.83 1.57 21.49
CA GLY A 250 28.94 2.88 20.82
C GLY A 250 27.70 3.29 20.01
N THR A 251 26.54 2.70 20.28
CA THR A 251 25.27 3.06 19.62
C THR A 251 24.40 3.98 20.48
N THR A 252 23.49 4.73 19.87
CA THR A 252 22.52 5.59 20.57
C THR A 252 21.13 4.97 20.51
N ALA A 253 20.26 5.37 21.44
CA ALA A 253 18.85 4.99 21.45
C ALA A 253 18.14 5.26 20.10
N ALA A 254 17.02 4.57 19.89
CA ALA A 254 16.22 4.70 18.70
C ALA A 254 15.79 6.16 18.48
N THR A 255 16.02 6.65 17.26
CA THR A 255 15.56 7.99 16.83
C THR A 255 14.24 7.93 16.07
N SER A 256 13.77 6.73 15.75
CA SER A 256 12.49 6.44 15.08
C SER A 256 11.74 5.35 15.86
N ILE A 257 10.46 5.18 15.54
CA ILE A 257 9.64 4.07 16.02
C ILE A 257 9.06 3.27 14.85
N SER A 258 8.85 1.99 15.09
CA SER A 258 8.35 1.03 14.12
C SER A 258 6.95 1.37 13.61
N PRO A 259 6.55 0.89 12.43
CA PRO A 259 5.21 1.08 11.92
C PRO A 259 4.11 0.67 12.90
N LEU A 260 4.24 -0.47 13.59
CA LEU A 260 3.24 -0.89 14.56
C LEU A 260 3.06 0.14 15.68
N LEU A 261 4.16 0.62 16.28
CA LEU A 261 4.10 1.61 17.34
C LEU A 261 3.52 2.94 16.85
N ARG A 262 3.83 3.34 15.61
CA ARG A 262 3.21 4.52 14.98
C ARG A 262 1.71 4.35 14.82
N MET A 263 1.22 3.16 14.48
CA MET A 263 -0.21 2.89 14.37
C MET A 263 -0.92 2.97 15.72
N PHE A 264 -0.37 2.38 16.78
CA PHE A 264 -0.94 2.52 18.13
C PHE A 264 -0.93 3.98 18.60
N LEU A 265 0.20 4.67 18.44
CA LEU A 265 0.31 6.08 18.79
C LEU A 265 -0.71 6.95 18.05
N LEU A 266 -0.78 6.80 16.72
CA LEU A 266 -1.69 7.60 15.90
C LEU A 266 -3.15 7.33 16.25
N SER A 267 -3.52 6.07 16.53
CA SER A 267 -4.86 5.72 17.01
C SER A 267 -5.19 6.47 18.29
N GLU A 268 -4.37 6.37 19.33
CA GLU A 268 -4.63 7.03 20.62
C GLU A 268 -4.68 8.56 20.51
N VAL A 269 -3.84 9.15 19.65
CA VAL A 269 -3.86 10.60 19.38
C VAL A 269 -5.16 11.01 18.71
N LEU A 270 -5.60 10.30 17.68
CA LEU A 270 -6.81 10.63 16.93
C LEU A 270 -8.09 10.42 17.75
N GLU A 271 -8.13 9.42 18.63
CA GLU A 271 -9.27 9.25 19.54
C GLU A 271 -9.49 10.46 20.45
N ARG A 272 -8.40 11.10 20.89
CA ARG A 272 -8.44 12.25 21.81
C ARG A 272 -8.47 13.58 21.09
N ASN A 273 -7.88 13.66 19.91
CA ASN A 273 -7.74 14.88 19.13
C ASN A 273 -7.85 14.59 17.62
N PRO A 274 -9.07 14.41 17.10
CA PRO A 274 -9.29 14.06 15.70
C PRO A 274 -9.00 15.21 14.72
N ASP A 275 -8.80 16.43 15.22
CA ASP A 275 -8.58 17.65 14.44
C ASP A 275 -7.09 17.97 14.20
N ILE A 276 -6.17 17.03 14.46
CA ILE A 276 -4.74 17.22 14.14
C ILE A 276 -4.57 17.56 12.65
N THR A 277 -3.56 18.34 12.29
CA THR A 277 -3.32 18.72 10.90
C THR A 277 -2.71 17.57 10.08
N GLN A 278 -2.64 17.72 8.75
CA GLN A 278 -1.90 16.80 7.89
C GLN A 278 -0.40 16.82 8.24
N GLY A 279 0.14 17.98 8.62
CA GLY A 279 1.51 18.11 9.13
C GLY A 279 1.74 17.30 10.41
N ASP A 280 0.83 17.39 11.38
CA ASP A 280 0.91 16.65 12.65
C ASP A 280 0.81 15.13 12.42
N LEU A 281 -0.10 14.69 11.55
CA LEU A 281 -0.22 13.29 11.16
C LEU A 281 1.07 12.78 10.51
N ASN A 282 1.64 13.54 9.58
CA ASN A 282 2.93 13.17 8.97
C ASN A 282 4.07 13.15 9.98
N LEU A 283 4.07 14.05 10.97
CA LEU A 283 5.04 14.04 12.07
C LEU A 283 4.93 12.75 12.88
N ILE A 284 3.72 12.28 13.21
CA ILE A 284 3.52 11.01 13.90
C ILE A 284 3.97 9.82 13.05
N LEU A 285 3.70 9.83 11.74
CA LEU A 285 4.02 8.72 10.84
C LEU A 285 5.48 8.68 10.37
N LYS A 286 6.20 9.80 10.37
CA LYS A 286 7.53 9.89 9.73
C LYS A 286 8.58 10.57 10.60
N GLY A 287 8.15 11.35 11.59
CA GLY A 287 9.04 12.12 12.45
C GLY A 287 9.86 11.24 13.39
N SER A 288 10.91 11.85 13.92
CA SER A 288 11.76 11.26 14.95
C SER A 288 11.06 11.17 16.30
N VAL A 289 11.59 10.33 17.20
CA VAL A 289 11.14 10.21 18.59
C VAL A 289 11.08 11.58 19.28
N SER A 290 12.11 12.41 19.11
CA SER A 290 12.16 13.76 19.73
C SER A 290 11.06 14.69 19.22
N GLU A 291 10.77 14.67 17.91
CA GLU A 291 9.70 15.47 17.32
C GLU A 291 8.32 15.00 17.81
N ILE A 292 8.11 13.68 17.85
CA ILE A 292 6.88 13.06 18.37
C ILE A 292 6.67 13.43 19.85
N GLU A 293 7.70 13.32 20.68
CA GLU A 293 7.60 13.72 22.09
C GLU A 293 7.31 15.20 22.25
N GLY A 294 7.92 16.06 21.43
CA GLY A 294 7.63 17.50 21.41
C GLY A 294 6.17 17.79 21.04
N PHE A 295 5.65 17.07 20.03
CA PHE A 295 4.25 17.13 19.64
C PHE A 295 3.32 16.69 20.77
N LEU A 296 3.56 15.53 21.38
CA LEU A 296 2.75 15.01 22.50
C LEU A 296 2.74 15.98 23.70
N LYS A 297 3.90 16.53 24.07
CA LYS A 297 4.01 17.55 25.11
C LYS A 297 3.16 18.77 24.83
N LYS A 298 3.21 19.27 23.59
CA LYS A 298 2.44 20.45 23.17
C LYS A 298 0.95 20.18 23.19
N ILE A 299 0.51 19.05 22.63
CA ILE A 299 -0.91 18.82 22.35
C ILE A 299 -1.67 18.30 23.57
N PHE A 300 -1.01 17.53 24.44
CA PHE A 300 -1.59 17.00 25.67
C PHE A 300 -1.08 17.67 26.94
N ASN A 301 -0.31 18.76 26.80
CA ASN A 301 0.20 19.56 27.91
C ASN A 301 1.02 18.74 28.93
N ILE A 302 1.80 17.78 28.42
CA ILE A 302 2.62 16.86 29.24
C ILE A 302 3.83 17.63 29.80
N THR A 303 3.98 17.63 31.12
CA THR A 303 5.10 18.30 31.81
C THR A 303 6.31 17.42 32.04
N ASP A 304 6.14 16.10 31.88
CA ASP A 304 7.25 15.15 32.04
C ASP A 304 8.31 15.36 30.96
N THR A 305 9.57 15.17 31.36
CA THR A 305 10.72 15.48 30.51
C THR A 305 11.44 14.25 29.98
N LYS A 306 11.15 13.06 30.54
CA LYS A 306 11.82 11.80 30.21
C LYS A 306 10.82 10.78 29.68
N ASN A 307 11.23 10.02 28.67
CA ASN A 307 10.53 8.87 28.11
C ASN A 307 9.05 9.17 27.82
N VAL A 308 8.76 10.36 27.26
CA VAL A 308 7.38 10.82 27.09
C VAL A 308 6.62 9.91 26.13
N LEU A 309 7.26 9.50 25.04
CA LEU A 309 6.64 8.59 24.07
C LEU A 309 6.35 7.22 24.70
N VAL A 310 7.32 6.63 25.39
CA VAL A 310 7.16 5.33 26.07
C VAL A 310 6.06 5.40 27.11
N ASN A 311 6.10 6.40 28.00
CA ASN A 311 5.08 6.59 29.02
C ASN A 311 3.70 6.85 28.41
N TRP A 312 3.63 7.56 27.28
CA TRP A 312 2.38 7.77 26.56
C TRP A 312 1.79 6.43 26.06
N LEU A 313 2.60 5.61 25.40
CA LEU A 313 2.16 4.28 24.93
C LEU A 313 1.69 3.44 26.11
N VAL A 314 2.47 3.36 27.18
CA VAL A 314 2.16 2.53 28.36
C VAL A 314 0.87 2.96 29.06
N ASN A 315 0.65 4.28 29.19
CA ASN A 315 -0.52 4.80 29.89
C ASN A 315 -1.82 4.73 29.07
N ASN A 316 -1.72 4.57 27.75
CA ASN A 316 -2.88 4.65 26.85
C ASN A 316 -3.13 3.36 26.06
N THR A 317 -2.27 2.34 26.18
CA THR A 317 -2.40 1.07 25.46
C THR A 317 -2.08 -0.11 26.40
N LEU A 318 -1.93 -1.32 25.87
CA LEU A 318 -1.46 -2.49 26.63
C LEU A 318 0.05 -2.72 26.54
N TRP A 319 0.78 -1.79 25.92
CA TRP A 319 2.24 -1.76 26.03
C TRP A 319 2.65 -1.54 27.49
N GLN A 320 3.70 -2.22 27.92
CA GLN A 320 4.28 -2.11 29.25
C GLN A 320 5.79 -2.02 29.15
N ILE A 321 6.40 -1.49 30.21
CA ILE A 321 7.85 -1.50 30.37
C ILE A 321 8.21 -2.77 31.12
N GLN A 322 9.06 -3.60 30.52
CA GLN A 322 9.73 -4.67 31.23
C GLN A 322 11.12 -4.20 31.66
N ASP A 323 11.22 -3.77 32.92
CA ASP A 323 12.46 -3.33 33.54
C ASP A 323 13.31 -4.52 34.04
N GLN A 324 14.62 -4.42 33.81
CA GLN A 324 15.71 -5.23 34.41
C GLN A 324 15.57 -6.77 34.38
N GLY A 325 16.25 -7.38 33.40
CA GLY A 325 17.01 -8.61 33.63
C GLY A 325 16.37 -9.94 33.21
N HIS A 326 15.10 -9.97 32.80
CA HIS A 326 14.53 -11.23 32.32
C HIS A 326 14.93 -11.53 30.87
N ASN A 327 14.86 -10.56 29.95
CA ASN A 327 15.11 -10.83 28.53
C ASN A 327 15.91 -9.75 27.74
N ASP A 328 16.22 -8.58 28.32
CA ASP A 328 17.15 -7.61 27.69
C ASP A 328 18.61 -8.08 27.81
N THR A 329 18.98 -9.05 26.98
CA THR A 329 20.33 -9.63 26.92
C THR A 329 21.37 -8.66 26.36
N GLY A 330 20.94 -7.61 25.66
CA GLY A 330 21.80 -6.52 25.18
C GLY A 330 22.11 -5.48 26.27
N GLY A 331 21.32 -5.47 27.35
CA GLY A 331 21.54 -4.63 28.51
C GLY A 331 21.29 -3.15 28.25
N HIS A 332 20.26 -2.80 27.50
CA HIS A 332 19.82 -1.44 27.20
C HIS A 332 19.08 -0.76 28.36
N GLY A 333 18.56 -1.52 29.33
CA GLY A 333 17.90 -1.00 30.53
C GLY A 333 16.45 -1.43 30.67
N GLY A 334 15.85 -1.93 29.59
CA GLY A 334 14.49 -2.45 29.55
C GLY A 334 14.03 -2.65 28.10
N GLN A 335 12.82 -3.17 27.94
CA GLN A 335 12.16 -3.31 26.64
C GLN A 335 10.71 -2.86 26.73
N LEU A 336 10.17 -2.40 25.60
CA LEU A 336 8.74 -2.20 25.45
C LEU A 336 8.13 -3.56 25.07
N ASP A 337 7.09 -3.97 25.78
CA ASP A 337 6.50 -5.30 25.68
C ASP A 337 4.98 -5.19 25.67
N TRP A 338 4.30 -5.99 24.88
CA TRP A 338 2.85 -6.06 24.89
C TRP A 338 2.41 -6.99 26.02
N THR A 339 1.39 -6.59 26.78
CA THR A 339 0.88 -7.44 27.87
C THR A 339 0.36 -8.78 27.32
N GLY A 340 1.13 -9.86 27.47
CA GLY A 340 0.78 -11.18 26.97
C GLY A 340 1.99 -12.03 26.57
N ALA A 341 1.76 -12.99 25.68
CA ALA A 341 2.79 -13.72 24.94
C ALA A 341 2.57 -13.41 23.46
N GLY A 342 3.36 -12.48 22.93
CA GLY A 342 3.10 -11.87 21.63
C GLY A 342 2.06 -10.74 21.70
N LEU A 343 2.07 -9.86 20.69
CA LEU A 343 0.98 -8.92 20.43
C LEU A 343 -0.33 -9.69 20.28
N ASN A 344 -1.34 -9.37 21.08
CA ASN A 344 -2.64 -10.02 20.94
C ASN A 344 -3.26 -9.72 19.56
N ILE A 345 -3.48 -10.76 18.76
CA ILE A 345 -4.00 -10.61 17.39
C ILE A 345 -5.39 -9.98 17.36
N GLN A 346 -6.23 -10.22 18.36
CA GLN A 346 -7.54 -9.58 18.42
C GLN A 346 -7.42 -8.09 18.71
N ASP A 347 -6.44 -7.66 19.50
CA ASP A 347 -6.18 -6.24 19.72
C ASP A 347 -5.66 -5.58 18.45
N LEU A 348 -4.79 -6.26 17.68
CA LEU A 348 -4.39 -5.78 16.34
C LEU A 348 -5.60 -5.69 15.39
N VAL A 349 -6.48 -6.70 15.38
CA VAL A 349 -7.71 -6.68 14.59
C VAL A 349 -8.60 -5.52 14.98
N ASN A 350 -8.76 -5.28 16.28
CA ASN A 350 -9.56 -4.17 16.79
C ASN A 350 -8.94 -2.83 16.41
N LEU A 351 -7.62 -2.70 16.49
CA LEU A 351 -6.88 -1.50 16.09
C LEU A 351 -7.17 -1.13 14.64
N TYR A 352 -6.92 -2.03 13.69
CA TYR A 352 -7.12 -1.69 12.26
C TYR A 352 -8.60 -1.62 11.86
N SER A 353 -9.48 -2.37 12.50
CA SER A 353 -10.91 -2.39 12.14
C SER A 353 -11.63 -1.13 12.63
N ASN A 354 -11.21 -0.59 13.77
CA ASN A 354 -11.83 0.57 14.42
C ASN A 354 -10.91 1.79 14.43
N PHE A 355 -9.91 1.84 13.55
CA PHE A 355 -8.93 2.91 13.54
C PHE A 355 -9.63 4.28 13.44
N PRO A 356 -9.32 5.26 14.30
CA PRO A 356 -10.09 6.50 14.34
C PRO A 356 -9.96 7.32 13.05
N PRO A 357 -11.03 7.97 12.58
CA PRO A 357 -10.96 8.92 11.48
C PRO A 357 -10.29 10.23 11.93
N ARG A 358 -9.74 10.96 10.96
CA ARG A 358 -9.29 12.35 11.12
C ARG A 358 -10.28 13.31 10.45
N VAL A 359 -10.52 14.46 11.06
CA VAL A 359 -11.31 15.54 10.45
C VAL A 359 -10.48 16.22 9.36
N LEU A 360 -11.12 16.53 8.22
CA LEU A 360 -10.47 17.31 7.16
C LEU A 360 -10.08 18.69 7.67
N SER A 361 -8.82 19.06 7.46
CA SER A 361 -8.32 20.41 7.66
C SER A 361 -8.39 21.22 6.37
N ASP A 362 -8.17 22.53 6.48
CA ASP A 362 -8.05 23.43 5.32
C ASP A 362 -6.91 23.03 4.38
N GLU A 363 -5.87 22.34 4.88
CA GLU A 363 -4.76 21.83 4.07
C GLU A 363 -5.23 20.72 3.14
N ASP A 364 -6.05 19.78 3.65
CA ASP A 364 -6.60 18.71 2.82
C ASP A 364 -7.57 19.24 1.78
N ILE A 365 -8.40 20.24 2.13
CA ILE A 365 -9.33 20.85 1.17
C ILE A 365 -8.56 21.50 0.02
N LYS A 366 -7.44 22.17 0.32
CA LYS A 366 -6.57 22.74 -0.72
C LYS A 366 -5.95 21.65 -1.59
N GLU A 367 -5.53 20.55 -1.00
CA GLU A 367 -4.93 19.43 -1.72
C GLU A 367 -5.95 18.70 -2.60
N ILE A 368 -7.17 18.46 -2.09
CA ILE A 368 -8.29 17.90 -2.87
C ILE A 368 -8.59 18.80 -4.07
N ASN A 369 -8.61 20.12 -3.90
CA ASN A 369 -8.84 21.06 -5.01
C ASN A 369 -7.69 21.00 -6.04
N ARG A 370 -6.43 20.93 -5.58
CA ARG A 370 -5.25 20.80 -6.46
C ARG A 370 -5.28 19.51 -7.27
N ILE A 371 -5.63 18.39 -6.65
CA ILE A 371 -5.81 17.11 -7.33
C ILE A 371 -7.01 17.20 -8.29
N GLY A 372 -8.11 17.81 -7.87
CA GLY A 372 -9.29 18.07 -8.69
C GLY A 372 -8.96 18.78 -10.00
N ASP A 373 -8.18 19.86 -9.94
CA ASP A 373 -7.72 20.60 -11.10
C ASP A 373 -6.82 19.74 -12.02
N SER A 374 -5.95 18.92 -11.43
CA SER A 374 -5.02 18.05 -12.17
C SER A 374 -5.77 16.90 -12.88
N VAL A 375 -6.69 16.24 -12.18
CA VAL A 375 -7.57 15.19 -12.74
C VAL A 375 -8.41 15.74 -13.88
N LYS A 376 -8.93 16.98 -13.75
CA LYS A 376 -9.66 17.65 -14.82
C LYS A 376 -8.80 17.88 -16.05
N MET A 377 -7.57 18.34 -15.88
CA MET A 377 -6.63 18.54 -16.98
C MET A 377 -6.34 17.22 -17.73
N ILE A 378 -6.15 16.13 -16.99
CA ILE A 378 -5.97 14.79 -17.56
C ILE A 378 -7.23 14.34 -18.31
N GLN A 379 -8.42 14.52 -17.72
CA GLN A 379 -9.68 14.15 -18.37
C GLN A 379 -9.85 14.83 -19.72
N GLN A 380 -9.57 16.14 -19.77
CA GLN A 380 -9.66 16.91 -21.01
C GLN A 380 -8.63 16.41 -22.02
N THR A 381 -7.39 16.17 -21.59
CA THR A 381 -6.33 15.62 -22.45
C THR A 381 -6.73 14.26 -23.05
N LEU A 382 -7.30 13.37 -22.24
CA LEU A 382 -7.82 12.09 -22.69
C LEU A 382 -8.99 12.25 -23.68
N LYS A 383 -9.95 13.13 -23.39
CA LYS A 383 -11.06 13.41 -24.31
C LYS A 383 -10.57 13.88 -25.67
N TYR A 384 -9.65 14.85 -25.69
CA TYR A 384 -9.07 15.35 -26.94
C TYR A 384 -8.32 14.25 -27.69
N TRP A 385 -7.51 13.47 -26.99
CA TRP A 385 -6.75 12.38 -27.61
C TRP A 385 -7.66 11.30 -28.21
N ILE A 386 -8.68 10.88 -27.46
CA ILE A 386 -9.66 9.89 -27.93
C ILE A 386 -10.45 10.40 -29.13
N GLN A 387 -10.83 11.68 -29.15
CA GLN A 387 -11.49 12.30 -30.30
C GLN A 387 -10.60 12.27 -31.54
N ILE A 388 -9.32 12.65 -31.43
CA ILE A 388 -8.36 12.60 -32.54
C ILE A 388 -8.26 11.18 -33.11
N MET A 389 -8.04 10.17 -32.26
CA MET A 389 -7.94 8.78 -32.71
C MET A 389 -9.23 8.29 -33.38
N ARG A 390 -10.40 8.67 -32.85
CA ARG A 390 -11.70 8.33 -33.42
C ARG A 390 -11.85 8.94 -34.81
N ASP A 391 -11.53 10.22 -34.95
CA ASP A 391 -11.63 10.96 -36.21
C ASP A 391 -10.67 10.41 -37.26
N GLU A 392 -9.42 10.11 -36.89
CA GLU A 392 -8.44 9.46 -37.77
C GLU A 392 -8.95 8.12 -38.29
N ARG A 393 -9.51 7.28 -37.42
CA ARG A 393 -10.05 5.98 -37.83
C ARG A 393 -11.30 6.10 -38.69
N MET A 394 -12.19 7.02 -38.36
CA MET A 394 -13.35 7.30 -39.22
C MET A 394 -12.91 7.82 -40.58
N ALA A 395 -11.84 8.62 -40.66
CA ALA A 395 -11.29 9.09 -41.92
C ALA A 395 -10.66 7.95 -42.74
N VAL A 396 -9.89 7.06 -42.10
CA VAL A 396 -9.33 5.87 -42.75
C VAL A 396 -10.44 4.95 -43.26
N ALA A 397 -11.43 4.63 -42.42
CA ALA A 397 -12.56 3.78 -42.77
C ALA A 397 -13.44 4.37 -43.90
N ARG A 398 -13.50 5.70 -44.02
CA ARG A 398 -14.18 6.38 -45.15
C ARG A 398 -13.36 6.39 -46.44
N ASN A 399 -12.03 6.28 -46.34
CA ASN A 399 -11.11 6.32 -47.48
C ASN A 399 -10.88 4.94 -48.12
N ILE A 400 -11.13 3.86 -47.37
CA ILE A 400 -11.19 2.47 -47.86
C ILE A 400 -12.58 2.24 -48.48
#